data_AF-A0A973KUS1-F1
#
_entry.id   AF-A0A973KUS1-F1
#
_cell.length_a   1.000
_cell.length_b   1.000
_cell.length_c   1.000
_cell.angle_alpha   90.00
_cell.angle_beta   90.00
_cell.angle_gamma   90.00
#
_symmetry.space_group_name_H-M   'P 1'
#
loop_
_entity.id
_entity.type
_entity.pdbx_description
1 polymer ?
#
loop_
_entity_poly.entity_id
_entity_poly.type
_entity_poly.pdbx_seq_one_letter_code
_entity_poly.pdbx_strand_id
1 'polypeptide(L)' 'MRLAATWTPNPNHPATWGGFFWALLGIAGCLIAVVGAALTVTLWRVSDQKKWGNYVLGPVILAIGLVIAGRGFGLW' A
#
# COMPACT_ATOMS: atom_id res chain seq x y z
N MET A 1 -2.89 10.58 -45.21
CA MET A 1 -3.50 11.23 -44.03
C MET A 1 -3.18 10.36 -42.81
N ARG A 2 -2.35 10.83 -41.88
CA ARG A 2 -2.11 10.12 -40.61
C ARG A 2 -3.35 10.34 -39.74
N LEU A 3 -4.16 9.31 -39.53
CA LEU A 3 -5.15 9.35 -38.47
C LEU A 3 -4.38 9.51 -37.17
N ALA A 4 -4.53 10.66 -36.52
CA ALA A 4 -4.14 10.78 -35.13
C ALA A 4 -5.00 9.76 -34.38
N ALA A 5 -4.39 8.69 -33.89
CA ALA A 5 -5.01 7.77 -32.95
C ALA A 5 -5.21 8.56 -31.64
N THR A 6 -6.24 9.40 -31.64
CA THR A 6 -6.69 10.08 -30.43
C THR A 6 -7.26 8.98 -29.56
N TRP A 7 -6.59 8.76 -28.43
CA TRP A 7 -7.03 7.81 -27.43
C TRP A 7 -8.46 8.17 -27.03
N THR A 8 -9.42 7.29 -27.34
CA THR A 8 -10.83 7.45 -26.97
C THR A 8 -11.03 6.74 -25.63
N PRO A 9 -11.13 7.47 -24.50
CA PRO A 9 -11.40 6.86 -23.21
C PRO A 9 -12.68 6.04 -23.30
N ASN A 10 -12.64 4.81 -22.81
CA ASN A 10 -13.83 3.98 -22.70
C ASN A 10 -14.87 4.69 -21.81
N PRO A 11 -16.07 5.02 -22.31
CA PRO A 11 -17.08 5.72 -21.52
C PRO A 11 -17.56 4.92 -20.30
N ASN A 12 -17.43 3.59 -20.34
CA ASN A 12 -17.78 2.71 -19.21
C ASN A 12 -16.69 2.67 -18.12
N HIS A 13 -15.47 3.13 -18.42
CA HIS A 13 -14.35 3.19 -17.48
C HIS A 13 -13.64 4.55 -17.63
N PRO A 14 -14.27 5.63 -17.14
CA PRO A 14 -13.65 6.95 -17.20
C PRO A 14 -12.31 6.91 -16.45
N ALA A 15 -11.22 7.18 -17.17
CA ALA A 15 -9.91 7.30 -16.57
C ALA A 15 -9.89 8.57 -15.71
N THR A 16 -10.12 8.41 -14.42
CA THR A 16 -10.09 9.50 -13.46
C THR A 16 -8.75 9.52 -12.74
N TRP A 17 -8.16 10.71 -12.62
CA TRP A 17 -7.00 10.93 -11.77
C TRP A 17 -7.25 10.47 -10.33
N GLY A 18 -8.48 10.63 -9.84
CA GLY A 18 -8.90 10.12 -8.53
C GLY A 18 -8.68 8.62 -8.39
N GLY A 19 -9.20 7.80 -9.31
CA GLY A 19 -9.02 6.34 -9.27
C GLY A 19 -7.55 5.92 -9.35
N PHE A 20 -6.75 6.64 -10.16
CA PHE A 20 -5.30 6.41 -10.23
C PHE A 20 -4.59 6.67 -8.88
N PHE A 21 -4.86 7.80 -8.23
CA PHE A 21 -4.26 8.12 -6.94
C PHE A 21 -4.74 7.18 -5.82
N TRP A 22 -5.99 6.74 -5.86
CA TRP A 22 -6.52 5.72 -4.95
C TRP A 22 -5.78 4.39 -5.11
N ALA A 23 -5.62 3.90 -6.35
CA ALA A 23 -4.85 2.68 -6.62
C ALA A 23 -3.38 2.82 -6.18
N LEU A 24 -2.76 3.98 -6.44
CA LEU A 24 -1.39 4.26 -6.00
C LEU A 24 -1.26 4.24 -4.47
N LEU A 25 -2.23 4.83 -3.76
CA LEU A 25 -2.32 4.79 -2.30
C LEU A 25 -2.46 3.34 -1.79
N GLY A 26 -3.26 2.52 -2.48
CA GLY A 26 -3.43 1.10 -2.18
C GLY A 26 -2.12 0.32 -2.28
N ILE A 27 -1.39 0.52 -3.38
CA ILE A 27 -0.07 -0.09 -3.61
C ILE A 27 0.94 0.36 -2.55
N ALA A 28 0.99 1.67 -2.25
CA ALA A 28 1.87 2.21 -1.23
C ALA A 28 1.57 1.61 0.17
N GLY A 29 0.29 1.49 0.53
CA GLY A 29 -0.12 0.82 1.77
C GLY A 29 0.35 -0.63 1.84
N CYS A 30 0.27 -1.38 0.74
CA CYS A 30 0.77 -2.75 0.63
C CYS A 30 2.28 -2.84 0.90
N LEU A 31 3.07 -1.94 0.31
CA LEU A 31 4.52 -1.90 0.55
C LEU A 31 4.83 -1.64 2.03
N ILE A 32 4.12 -0.70 2.65
CA ILE A 32 4.28 -0.39 4.08
C ILE A 32 3.91 -1.61 4.94
N ALA A 33 2.83 -2.33 4.60
CA ALA A 33 2.43 -3.53 5.32
C ALA A 33 3.49 -4.64 5.24
N VAL A 34 4.08 -4.85 4.05
CA VAL A 34 5.17 -5.81 3.85
C VAL A 34 6.41 -5.42 4.66
N VAL A 35 6.77 -4.13 4.71
CA VAL A 35 7.87 -3.63 5.55
C VAL A 35 7.56 -3.87 7.03
N GLY A 36 6.36 -3.57 7.50
CA GLY A 36 5.92 -3.84 8.87
C GLY A 36 5.99 -5.33 9.22
N ALA A 37 5.57 -6.21 8.31
CA ALA A 37 5.68 -7.66 8.47
C ALA A 37 7.13 -8.11 8.56
N ALA A 38 7.99 -7.65 7.64
CA ALA A 38 9.41 -7.96 7.64
C ALA A 38 10.09 -7.50 8.94
N LEU A 39 9.81 -6.27 9.39
CA LEU A 39 10.31 -5.75 10.67
C LEU A 39 9.83 -6.58 11.85
N THR A 40 8.57 -6.99 11.88
CA THR A 40 8.03 -7.86 12.93
C THR A 40 8.78 -9.19 12.98
N VAL A 41 8.98 -9.84 11.83
CA VAL A 41 9.68 -11.13 11.74
C VAL A 41 11.15 -11.01 12.12
N THR A 42 11.85 -10.00 11.61
CA THR A 42 13.28 -9.80 11.91
C THR A 42 13.51 -9.45 13.38
N LEU A 43 12.71 -8.55 13.95
CA LEU A 43 12.79 -8.19 15.37
C LEU A 43 12.39 -9.34 16.29
N TRP A 44 11.49 -10.21 15.85
CA TRP A 44 11.13 -11.39 16.62
C TRP A 44 12.28 -12.42 16.65
N ARG A 45 13.00 -12.59 15.53
CA ARG A 45 14.16 -13.49 15.39
C ARG A 45 15.41 -12.99 16.12
N VAL A 46 15.61 -11.68 16.25
CA VAL A 46 16.76 -11.11 16.98
C VAL A 46 16.45 -11.10 18.48
N SER A 47 17.00 -12.07 19.21
CA SER A 47 16.70 -12.29 20.64
C SER A 47 17.54 -11.44 21.61
N ASP A 48 18.69 -10.91 21.18
CA ASP A 48 19.73 -10.42 22.10
C ASP A 48 19.55 -9.00 22.66
N GLN A 49 18.69 -8.16 22.07
CA GLN A 49 18.52 -6.75 22.49
C GLN A 49 17.05 -6.31 22.41
N LYS A 50 16.15 -7.07 23.04
CA LYS A 50 14.71 -6.79 23.02
C LYS A 50 14.33 -5.65 23.97
N LYS A 51 14.37 -4.42 23.48
CA LYS A 51 13.58 -3.31 24.06
C LYS A 51 12.11 -3.52 23.69
N TRP A 52 11.20 -3.39 24.66
CA TRP A 52 9.76 -3.62 24.48
C TRP A 52 9.16 -2.85 23.29
N GLY A 53 9.69 -1.65 22.99
CA GLY A 53 9.28 -0.85 21.82
C GLY A 53 9.54 -1.51 20.46
N ASN A 54 10.56 -2.37 20.33
CA ASN A 54 10.81 -3.08 19.08
C ASN A 54 9.74 -4.14 18.76
N TYR A 55 9.04 -4.65 19.77
CA TYR A 55 7.94 -5.60 19.55
C TYR A 55 6.67 -4.92 19.04
N VAL A 56 6.47 -3.65 19.35
CA VAL A 56 5.26 -2.90 18.99
C VAL A 56 5.41 -2.23 17.63
N LEU A 57 6.62 -1.82 17.27
CA LEU A 57 6.88 -1.03 16.06
C LEU A 57 6.49 -1.77 14.77
N GLY A 58 6.90 -3.04 14.62
CA GLY A 58 6.57 -3.86 13.45
C GLY A 58 5.06 -4.05 13.25
N PRO A 59 4.31 -4.54 14.26
CA PRO A 59 2.86 -4.70 14.18
C PRO A 59 2.10 -3.40 13.93
N VAL A 60 2.55 -2.29 14.52
CA VAL A 60 1.92 -0.97 14.30
C VAL A 60 2.13 -0.51 12.85
N ILE A 61 3.34 -0.60 12.32
CA ILE A 61 3.62 -0.25 10.92
C ILE A 61 2.81 -1.15 9.97
N LEU A 62 2.70 -2.44 10.29
CA LEU A 62 1.88 -3.37 9.52
C LEU A 62 0.41 -2.95 9.51
N ALA A 63 -0.17 -2.66 10.68
CA ALA A 63 -1.56 -2.23 10.80
C ALA A 63 -1.84 -0.93 10.03
N ILE A 64 -0.93 0.05 10.12
CA ILE A 64 -1.03 1.32 9.37
C ILE A 64 -1.01 1.04 7.86
N GLY A 65 -0.07 0.23 7.38
CA GLY A 65 0.01 -0.14 5.96
C GLY A 65 -1.27 -0.81 5.46
N LEU A 66 -1.87 -1.68 6.28
CA LEU A 66 -3.08 -2.42 5.94
C LEU A 66 -4.32 -1.50 5.88
N VAL A 67 -4.43 -0.53 6.78
CA VAL A 67 -5.48 0.50 6.75
C VAL A 67 -5.35 1.37 5.51
N ILE A 68 -4.14 1.82 5.18
CA ILE A 68 -3.87 2.63 3.98
C ILE A 68 -4.18 1.83 2.71
N ALA A 69 -3.78 0.55 2.65
CA ALA A 69 -4.07 -0.32 1.52
C ALA A 69 -5.59 -0.55 1.36
N GLY A 70 -6.28 -0.84 2.47
CA GLY A 70 -7.72 -1.03 2.50
C GLY A 70 -8.48 0.19 1.99
N ARG A 71 -8.08 1.39 2.43
CA ARG A 71 -8.70 2.64 1.96
C ARG A 71 -8.34 2.92 0.50
N GLY A 72 -7.10 2.66 0.10
CA GLY A 72 -6.60 2.76 -1.27
C GLY A 72 -7.42 1.96 -2.29
N PHE A 73 -7.74 0.72 -1.94
CA PHE A 73 -8.53 -0.18 -2.77
C PHE A 73 -10.05 -0.09 -2.56
N GLY A 74 -10.51 0.76 -1.62
CA GLY A 74 -11.94 0.89 -1.32
C GLY A 74 -12.56 -0.35 -0.68
N LEU A 75 -11.77 -1.13 0.06
CA LEU A 75 -12.24 -2.33 0.76
C LEU A 75 -13.07 -2.01 2.01
N TRP A 76 -12.88 -0.81 2.59
CA TRP A 76 -13.55 -0.30 3.81
C TRP A 76 -13.70 1.22 3.78
#